data_AF-A0A9E7SUN9-F1
#
_entry.id   AF-A0A9E7SUN9-F1
#
_cell.length_a   1.000
_cell.length_b   1.000
_cell.length_c   1.000
_cell.angle_alpha   90.00
_cell.angle_beta   90.00
_cell.angle_gamma   90.00
#
_symmetry.space_group_name_H-M   'P 1'
#
loop_
_entity.id
_entity.type
_entity.pdbx_description
1 polymer ?
#
loop_
_entity_poly.entity_id
_entity_poly.type
_entity_poly.pdbx_seq_one_letter_code
_entity_poly.pdbx_strand_id
1 'polypeptide(L)' 'MGVIDSVKAALASSGPNDRPMDGSQGAYWCDDCNVRIRDVDLESDPVCPNCGEEMRFERSHGRSCAC' A
#
# COMPACT_ATOMS: atom_id res chain seq x y z
N MET A 1 31.00 -15.41 9.12
CA MET A 1 29.61 -14.98 9.32
C MET A 1 29.25 -14.07 8.18
N GLY A 2 28.52 -14.59 7.19
CA GLY A 2 28.40 -13.97 5.88
C GLY A 2 27.16 -13.10 5.74
N VAL A 3 27.32 -11.94 5.10
CA VAL A 3 26.27 -10.98 4.70
C VAL A 3 25.10 -11.59 3.91
N ILE A 4 25.27 -12.82 3.40
CA ILE A 4 24.22 -13.58 2.71
C ILE A 4 23.05 -13.98 3.62
N ASP A 5 23.25 -14.05 4.93
CA ASP A 5 22.19 -14.39 5.89
C ASP A 5 21.26 -13.18 6.14
N SER A 6 21.84 -11.98 6.14
CA SER A 6 21.11 -10.72 6.35
C SER A 6 20.12 -10.40 5.21
N VAL A 7 20.44 -10.76 3.96
CA VAL A 7 19.53 -10.58 2.82
C VAL A 7 18.38 -11.58 2.87
N LYS A 8 18.61 -12.79 3.38
CA LYS A 8 17.54 -13.79 3.59
C LYS A 8 16.57 -13.35 4.69
N ALA A 9 17.05 -12.69 5.75
CA ALA A 9 16.18 -12.13 6.79
C ALA A 9 15.31 -10.97 6.27
N ALA A 10 15.87 -10.08 5.44
CA ALA A 10 15.10 -9.00 4.80
C ALA A 10 14.05 -9.53 3.80
N LEU A 11 14.36 -10.62 3.08
CA LEU A 11 13.41 -11.28 2.18
C LEU A 11 12.38 -12.16 2.91
N ALA A 12 12.74 -12.76 4.05
CA ALA A 12 11.79 -13.48 4.90
C ALA A 12 10.83 -12.53 5.62
N SER A 13 11.22 -11.27 5.85
CA SER A 13 10.29 -10.20 6.23
C SER A 13 9.31 -9.83 5.10
N SER A 14 9.57 -10.29 3.87
CA SER A 14 8.65 -10.24 2.72
C SER A 14 7.94 -11.58 2.48
N GLY A 15 8.00 -12.53 3.42
CA GLY A 15 7.01 -13.60 3.50
C GLY A 15 5.61 -12.97 3.62
N PRO A 16 4.54 -13.69 3.25
CA PRO A 16 3.17 -13.20 3.38
C PRO A 16 2.90 -13.01 4.87
N ASN A 17 3.31 -11.86 5.39
CA ASN A 17 2.73 -11.26 6.56
C ASN A 17 1.26 -11.27 6.20
N ASP A 18 0.50 -12.15 6.85
CA ASP A 18 -0.70 -11.86 7.64
C ASP A 18 -1.10 -10.37 7.66
N ARG A 19 -1.11 -9.74 6.49
CA ARG A 19 -1.91 -8.58 6.21
C ARG A 19 -3.29 -9.19 6.32
N PRO A 20 -4.07 -8.80 7.33
CA PRO A 20 -5.47 -9.14 7.27
C PRO A 20 -5.89 -8.69 5.89
N MET A 21 -6.53 -9.59 5.15
CA MET A 21 -7.27 -9.17 3.98
C MET A 21 -8.37 -8.28 4.58
N ASP A 22 -8.05 -7.02 4.87
CA ASP A 22 -8.84 -6.05 5.64
C ASP A 22 -10.15 -5.71 4.89
N GLY A 23 -10.48 -6.47 3.83
CA GLY A 23 -11.51 -6.15 2.85
C GLY A 23 -11.08 -5.10 1.83
N SER A 24 -9.86 -4.58 1.93
CA SER A 24 -9.38 -3.48 1.08
C SER A 24 -9.37 -3.86 -0.39
N GLN A 25 -10.14 -3.13 -1.19
CA GLN A 25 -10.20 -3.26 -2.64
C GLN A 25 -9.15 -2.37 -3.34
N GLY A 26 -8.56 -1.43 -2.61
CA GLY A 26 -7.59 -0.49 -3.17
C GLY A 26 -7.13 0.59 -2.21
N ALA A 27 -6.66 1.67 -2.79
CA ALA A 27 -6.30 2.89 -2.08
C ALA A 27 -6.61 4.09 -2.97
N TYR A 28 -6.72 5.25 -2.35
CA TYR A 28 -6.81 6.53 -3.02
C TYR A 28 -5.46 7.23 -2.94
N TRP A 29 -5.05 7.81 -4.06
CA TRP A 29 -3.78 8.50 -4.20
C TRP A 29 -4.00 9.94 -4.68
N CYS A 30 -3.36 10.90 -4.01
CA CYS A 30 -3.24 12.27 -4.49
C CYS A 30 -1.85 12.47 -5.07
N ASP A 31 -1.76 12.75 -6.36
CA ASP A 31 -0.48 12.94 -7.06
C ASP A 31 0.24 14.24 -6.64
N ASP A 32 -0.52 15.30 -6.33
CA ASP A 32 0.04 16.60 -5.94
C ASP A 32 0.66 16.61 -4.54
N CYS A 33 -0.04 15.98 -3.58
CA CYS A 33 0.44 15.91 -2.19
C CYS A 33 1.22 14.63 -1.89
N ASN A 34 1.27 13.68 -2.83
CA ASN A 34 1.89 12.36 -2.66
C ASN A 34 1.36 11.62 -1.41
N VAL A 35 0.05 11.73 -1.17
CA VAL A 35 -0.67 11.10 -0.04
C VAL A 35 -1.40 9.87 -0.52
N ARG A 36 -1.32 8.79 0.27
CA ARG A 36 -2.05 7.54 0.03
C ARG A 36 -2.95 7.19 1.21
N ILE A 37 -4.21 6.93 0.94
CA ILE A 37 -5.20 6.52 1.94
C ILE A 37 -5.82 5.20 1.47
N ARG A 38 -5.95 4.19 2.33
CA ARG A 38 -6.61 2.94 1.91
C ARG A 38 -8.11 3.17 1.79
N ASP A 39 -8.78 2.41 0.93
CA ASP A 39 -10.23 2.47 0.79
C ASP A 39 -10.97 2.17 2.11
N VAL A 40 -10.41 1.26 2.92
CA VAL A 40 -10.95 0.90 4.24
C VAL A 40 -10.72 1.94 5.33
N ASP A 41 -9.73 2.81 5.14
CA ASP A 41 -9.42 3.91 6.07
C ASP A 41 -10.16 5.20 5.68
N LEU A 42 -10.96 5.18 4.61
CA LEU A 42 -11.63 6.34 4.05
C LEU A 42 -13.10 6.38 4.53
N GLU A 43 -13.43 7.34 5.39
CA GLU A 43 -14.76 7.45 6.00
C GLU A 43 -15.76 8.29 5.17
N SER A 44 -15.27 9.08 4.22
CA SER A 44 -16.02 10.10 3.46
C SER A 44 -15.72 10.06 1.96
N ASP A 45 -16.03 11.13 1.22
CA ASP A 45 -15.58 11.26 -0.17
C ASP A 45 -14.05 11.13 -0.30
N PRO A 46 -13.54 10.60 -1.43
CA PRO A 46 -12.11 10.39 -1.65
C PRO A 46 -11.40 11.70 -1.97
N VAL A 47 -11.34 12.61 -0.99
CA VAL A 47 -10.66 13.90 -1.09
C VAL A 47 -9.38 13.92 -0.27
N CYS A 48 -8.36 14.57 -0.80
CA CYS A 48 -7.08 14.71 -0.14
C CYS A 48 -7.20 15.62 1.09
N PRO A 49 -6.75 15.20 2.29
CA PRO A 49 -6.86 16.02 3.50
C PRO A 49 -5.93 17.25 3.47
N ASN A 50 -4.94 17.29 2.58
CA ASN A 50 -3.99 18.40 2.49
C ASN A 50 -4.42 19.50 1.52
N CYS A 51 -5.01 19.14 0.37
CA CYS A 51 -5.41 20.11 -0.67
C CYS A 51 -6.92 20.16 -0.94
N GLY A 52 -7.70 19.19 -0.45
CA GLY A 52 -9.13 19.07 -0.71
C GLY A 52 -9.49 18.57 -2.11
N GLU A 53 -8.50 18.16 -2.90
CA GLU A 53 -8.70 17.70 -4.29
C GLU A 53 -9.12 16.23 -4.36
N GLU A 54 -9.84 15.85 -5.41
CA GLU A 54 -10.28 14.46 -5.61
C GLU A 54 -9.08 13.54 -5.81
N MET A 55 -9.06 12.43 -5.07
CA MET A 55 -8.01 11.43 -5.13
C MET A 55 -8.34 10.35 -6.16
N ARG A 56 -7.31 9.90 -6.88
CA ARG A 56 -7.43 8.80 -7.84
C ARG A 56 -7.50 7.46 -7.11
N PHE A 57 -8.49 6.63 -7.44
CA PHE A 57 -8.52 5.24 -6.98
C PHE A 57 -7.45 4.39 -7.68
N GLU A 58 -6.59 3.79 -6.88
CA GLU A 58 -5.59 2.79 -7.26
C GLU A 58 -6.03 1.43 -6.70
N ARG A 59 -6.38 0.50 -7.59
CA ARG A 59 -6.65 -0.88 -7.18
C ARG A 59 -5.38 -1.50 -6.63
N SER A 60 -5.48 -2.08 -5.44
CA SER A 60 -4.45 -2.95 -4.88
C SER A 60 -4.50 -4.30 -5.62
N HIS A 61 -4.20 -4.31 -6.93
CA HIS A 61 -3.64 -5.51 -7.51
C HIS A 61 -2.29 -5.64 -6.84
N GLY A 62 -2.23 -6.43 -5.77
CA GLY A 62 -0.96 -6.81 -5.14
C GLY A 62 -0.01 -7.10 -6.28
N ARG A 63 1.01 -6.24 -6.43
CA ARG A 63 1.87 -6.25 -7.62
C ARG A 63 2.23 -7.71 -7.80
N SER A 64 1.77 -8.32 -8.90
CA SER A 64 2.34 -9.56 -9.37
C SER A 64 3.78 -9.20 -9.64
N CYS A 65 4.63 -9.30 -8.63
CA CYS A 65 6.03 -9.58 -8.83
C CYS A 65 6.01 -10.91 -9.56
N ALA A 66 5.89 -10.83 -10.89
CA ALA A 66 6.47 -11.81 -11.78
C ALA A 66 7.97 -11.70 -11.53
N CYS A 67 8.42 -12.38 -10.47
CA CYS A 67 9.82 -12.61 -10.16
C CYS A 67 10.07 -14.10 -10.35
#